data_AF-A0A7L4RJY1-F1
#
_entry.id   AF-A0A7L4RJY1-F1
#
_cell.length_a   1.000
_cell.length_b   1.000
_cell.length_c   1.000
_cell.angle_alpha   90.00
_cell.angle_beta   90.00
_cell.angle_gamma   90.00
#
_symmetry.space_group_name_H-M   'P 1'
#
loop_
_entity.id
_entity.type
_entity.pdbx_description
1 polymer ?
#
loop_
_entity_poly.entity_id
_entity_poly.type
_entity_poly.pdbx_seq_one_letter_code
_entity_poly.pdbx_strand_id
1 'polypeptide(L)'
;MAELDDKIAALDQEAEARADETLRRINVALKLNAPKLKGKKIPPNVKRLMEWKNALEYWKERYGGESNDVEFMAERLASFYEICTHLK
;
A
#
# COMPACT_ATOMS: atom_id res chain seq x y z
N MET A 1 -13.83 12.99 -22.43
CA MET A 1 -14.14 11.90 -21.48
C MET A 1 -13.06 10.83 -21.57
N ALA A 2 -12.87 10.16 -22.71
CA ALA A 2 -11.82 9.12 -22.88
C ALA A 2 -10.42 9.49 -22.32
N GLU A 3 -9.91 10.69 -22.59
CA GLU A 3 -8.59 11.11 -22.06
C GLU A 3 -8.52 11.21 -20.52
N LEU A 4 -9.62 11.56 -19.86
CA LEU A 4 -9.69 11.60 -18.40
C LEU A 4 -9.74 10.18 -17.81
N ASP A 5 -10.52 9.30 -18.44
CA ASP A 5 -10.66 7.91 -18.04
C ASP A 5 -9.32 7.16 -18.20
N ASP A 6 -8.60 7.40 -19.30
CA ASP A 6 -7.26 6.86 -19.55
C ASP A 6 -6.25 7.33 -18.49
N LYS A 7 -6.33 8.60 -18.07
CA LYS A 7 -5.47 9.14 -16.99
C LYS A 7 -5.78 8.51 -15.64
N ILE A 8 -7.06 8.28 -15.33
CA ILE A 8 -7.48 7.61 -14.09
C ILE A 8 -6.95 6.17 -14.08
N ALA A 9 -7.13 5.43 -15.17
CA ALA A 9 -6.62 4.07 -15.30
C ALA A 9 -5.08 4.00 -15.15
N ALA A 10 -4.35 4.94 -15.74
CA ALA A 10 -2.89 4.98 -15.62
C ALA A 10 -2.42 5.26 -14.18
N LEU A 11 -3.03 6.25 -13.50
CA LEU A 11 -2.70 6.56 -12.11
C LEU A 11 -3.03 5.40 -11.17
N ASP A 12 -4.16 4.75 -11.44
CA ASP A 12 -4.64 3.62 -10.68
C ASP A 12 -3.67 2.41 -10.74
N GLN A 13 -3.20 2.06 -11.94
CA GLN A 13 -2.14 1.06 -12.12
C GLN A 13 -0.84 1.45 -11.41
N GLU A 14 -0.47 2.74 -11.43
CA GLU A 14 0.70 3.23 -10.69
C GLU A 14 0.53 3.05 -9.17
N ALA A 15 -0.66 3.33 -8.64
CA ALA A 15 -0.97 3.18 -7.23
C ALA A 15 -0.88 1.71 -6.79
N GLU A 16 -1.43 0.77 -7.57
CA GLU A 16 -1.30 -0.67 -7.32
C GLU A 16 0.18 -1.11 -7.32
N ALA A 17 0.93 -0.74 -8.37
CA ALA A 17 2.34 -1.08 -8.48
C ALA A 17 3.16 -0.51 -7.31
N ARG A 18 2.83 0.70 -6.85
CA ARG A 18 3.49 1.34 -5.71
C ARG A 18 3.13 0.67 -4.39
N ALA A 19 1.89 0.25 -4.20
CA ALA A 19 1.48 -0.54 -3.03
C ALA A 19 2.27 -1.84 -2.97
N ASP A 20 2.41 -2.54 -4.09
CA ASP A 20 3.16 -3.79 -4.19
C ASP A 20 4.64 -3.64 -3.89
N GLU A 21 5.29 -2.67 -4.52
CA GLU A 21 6.71 -2.41 -4.27
C GLU A 21 6.95 -2.00 -2.80
N THR A 22 6.03 -1.23 -2.21
CA THR A 22 6.12 -0.82 -0.80
C THR A 22 5.96 -2.01 0.13
N LEU A 23 4.96 -2.87 -0.08
CA LEU A 23 4.76 -4.10 0.67
C LEU A 23 5.99 -5.02 0.58
N ARG A 24 6.57 -5.16 -0.61
CA ARG A 24 7.79 -5.94 -0.83
C ARG A 24 8.95 -5.40 0.01
N ARG A 25 9.18 -4.09 0.00
CA ARG A 25 10.25 -3.44 0.80
C ARG A 25 10.03 -3.61 2.29
N ILE A 26 8.81 -3.43 2.77
CA ILE A 26 8.47 -3.62 4.19
C ILE A 26 8.73 -5.07 4.59
N ASN A 27 8.29 -6.04 3.80
CA ASN A 27 8.52 -7.46 4.07
C ASN A 27 10.02 -7.81 4.15
N VAL A 28 10.84 -7.26 3.26
CA VAL A 28 12.31 -7.41 3.33
C VAL A 28 12.86 -6.79 4.60
N ALA A 29 12.47 -5.56 4.93
CA ALA A 29 12.94 -4.87 6.13
C ALA A 29 12.57 -5.62 7.42
N LEU A 30 11.35 -6.15 7.52
CA LEU A 30 10.89 -6.95 8.66
C LEU A 30 11.66 -8.26 8.77
N LYS A 31 11.89 -8.98 7.66
CA LYS A 31 12.71 -10.21 7.64
C LYS A 31 14.15 -9.97 8.12
N LEU A 32 14.77 -8.87 7.71
CA LEU A 32 16.13 -8.50 8.14
C LEU A 32 16.20 -8.12 9.61
N ASN A 33 15.11 -7.59 10.18
CA ASN A 33 15.05 -7.22 11.59
C ASN A 33 14.64 -8.38 12.51
N ALA A 34 13.88 -9.37 12.03
CA ALA A 34 13.34 -10.47 12.85
C ALA A 34 14.39 -11.18 13.74
N PRO A 35 15.61 -11.53 13.26
CA PRO A 35 16.62 -12.17 14.12
C PRO A 35 17.07 -11.28 15.29
N LYS A 36 17.09 -9.96 15.11
CA LYS A 36 17.52 -8.98 16.12
C LYS A 36 16.49 -8.74 17.21
N LEU A 37 15.23 -9.13 16.95
CA LEU A 37 14.08 -8.89 17.83
C LEU A 37 13.73 -10.08 18.73
N LYS A 38 14.38 -11.24 18.54
CA LYS A 38 14.13 -12.43 19.35
C LYS A 38 14.40 -12.14 20.84
N GLY A 39 13.34 -12.17 21.66
CA GLY A 39 13.41 -11.89 23.10
C GLY A 39 13.59 -10.42 23.48
N LYS A 40 13.45 -9.48 22.53
CA LYS A 40 13.58 -8.03 22.77
C LYS A 40 12.27 -7.30 22.49
N LYS A 41 12.09 -6.14 23.12
CA LYS A 41 10.99 -5.23 22.81
C LYS A 41 11.10 -4.75 21.37
N ILE A 42 9.98 -4.73 20.65
CA ILE A 42 9.90 -4.24 19.27
C ILE A 42 10.18 -2.72 19.26
N PRO A 43 11.18 -2.25 18.49
CA PRO A 43 11.46 -0.83 18.33
C PRO A 43 10.26 -0.07 17.70
N PRO A 44 10.02 1.20 18.07
CA PRO A 44 8.89 1.98 17.54
C PRO A 44 8.86 2.11 16.01
N ASN A 45 10.02 2.15 15.35
CA ASN A 45 10.11 2.19 13.88
C ASN A 45 9.72 0.85 13.23
N VAL A 46 10.07 -0.29 13.85
CA VAL A 46 9.63 -1.62 13.39
C VAL A 46 8.12 -1.76 13.59
N LYS A 47 7.59 -1.27 14.71
CA LYS A 47 6.15 -1.24 14.96
C LYS A 47 5.41 -0.45 13.87
N ARG A 48 5.90 0.75 13.52
CA ARG A 48 5.36 1.54 12.41
C ARG A 48 5.42 0.79 11.07
N LEU A 49 6.51 0.07 10.77
CA LEU A 49 6.59 -0.75 9.56
C LEU A 49 5.54 -1.86 9.53
N MET A 50 5.24 -2.49 10.68
CA MET A 50 4.17 -3.49 10.78
C MET A 50 2.78 -2.86 10.60
N GLU A 51 2.54 -1.68 11.16
CA GLU A 51 1.29 -0.93 10.97
C GLU A 51 1.08 -0.56 9.49
N TRP A 52 2.14 -0.05 8.83
CA TRP A 52 2.16 0.21 7.39
C TRP A 52 1.86 -1.04 6.56
N LYS A 53 2.50 -2.17 6.92
CA LYS A 53 2.27 -3.45 6.25
C LYS A 53 0.78 -3.83 6.30
N ASN A 54 0.20 -3.83 7.50
CA ASN A 54 -1.18 -4.22 7.71
C ASN A 54 -2.16 -3.31 6.95
N ALA A 55 -1.91 -2.00 6.93
CA ALA A 55 -2.75 -1.04 6.21
C ALA A 55 -2.73 -1.31 4.70
N LEU A 56 -1.56 -1.57 4.12
CA LEU A 56 -1.42 -1.87 2.69
C LEU A 56 -1.97 -3.25 2.32
N GLU A 57 -1.81 -4.26 3.18
CA GLU A 57 -2.41 -5.59 2.98
C GLU A 57 -3.95 -5.50 3.00
N TYR A 58 -4.52 -4.77 3.96
CA TYR A 58 -5.97 -4.53 4.01
C TYR A 58 -6.47 -3.76 2.79
N TRP A 59 -5.75 -2.72 2.35
CA TRP A 59 -6.10 -1.99 1.15
C TRP A 59 -6.09 -2.90 -0.09
N LYS A 60 -5.06 -3.75 -0.25
CA LYS A 60 -5.00 -4.73 -1.34
C LYS A 60 -6.11 -5.78 -1.27
N GLU A 61 -6.53 -6.20 -0.09
CA GLU A 61 -7.66 -7.12 0.06
C GLU A 61 -8.99 -6.48 -0.39
N ARG A 62 -9.16 -5.19 -0.10
CA ARG A 62 -10.38 -4.44 -0.43
C ARG A 62 -10.45 -4.01 -1.90
N TYR A 63 -9.31 -3.62 -2.46
CA TYR A 63 -9.24 -2.91 -3.74
C TYR A 63 -8.38 -3.62 -4.79
N GLY A 64 -7.73 -4.73 -4.45
CA GLY A 64 -6.84 -5.42 -5.38
C GLY A 64 -7.59 -6.12 -6.52
N GLY A 65 -7.01 -6.07 -7.71
CA GLY A 65 -7.51 -6.76 -8.89
C GLY A 65 -7.82 -5.83 -10.04
N GLU A 66 -8.06 -6.42 -11.21
CA GLU A 66 -8.40 -5.66 -12.41
C GLU A 66 -9.85 -5.15 -12.32
N SER A 67 -10.05 -3.87 -12.64
CA SER A 67 -11.37 -3.25 -12.80
C SER A 67 -11.35 -2.34 -14.01
N ASN A 68 -12.47 -2.30 -14.75
CA ASN A 68 -12.70 -1.36 -15.85
C ASN A 68 -13.64 -0.22 -15.44
N ASP A 69 -14.07 -0.18 -14.18
CA ASP A 69 -14.93 0.87 -13.64
C ASP A 69 -14.09 2.06 -13.16
N VAL A 70 -14.22 3.18 -13.85
CA VAL A 70 -13.47 4.42 -13.58
C VAL A 70 -13.83 5.02 -12.23
N GLU A 71 -15.08 4.88 -11.78
CA GLU A 71 -15.49 5.38 -10.46
C GLU A 71 -14.83 4.55 -9.36
N PHE A 72 -14.79 3.23 -9.53
CA PHE A 72 -14.06 2.35 -8.62
C PHE A 72 -12.55 2.64 -8.60
N MET A 73 -11.92 2.86 -9.76
CA MET A 73 -10.51 3.26 -9.84
C MET A 73 -10.24 4.58 -9.11
N ALA A 74 -11.12 5.57 -9.27
CA ALA A 74 -11.01 6.84 -8.56
C ALA A 74 -11.16 6.69 -7.04
N GLU A 75 -12.09 5.85 -6.57
CA GLU A 75 -12.24 5.54 -5.14
C GLU A 75 -10.99 4.84 -4.59
N ARG A 76 -10.48 3.84 -5.31
CA ARG A 76 -9.26 3.11 -4.97
C ARG A 76 -8.06 4.06 -4.84
N LEU A 77 -7.90 4.98 -5.80
CA LEU A 77 -6.88 6.03 -5.78
C LEU A 77 -7.00 6.95 -4.57
N ALA A 78 -8.20 7.45 -4.29
CA ALA A 78 -8.45 8.32 -3.14
C ALA A 78 -8.06 7.61 -1.84
N SER A 79 -8.49 6.36 -1.65
CA SER A 79 -8.15 5.55 -0.48
C SER A 79 -6.64 5.32 -0.35
N PHE A 80 -5.94 5.05 -1.46
CA PHE A 80 -4.48 4.88 -1.44
C PHE A 80 -3.75 6.15 -0.98
N TYR A 81 -4.17 7.32 -1.47
CA TYR A 81 -3.59 8.59 -1.04
C TYR A 81 -3.88 8.90 0.43
N GLU A 82 -5.08 8.58 0.93
CA GLU A 82 -5.41 8.73 2.35
C GLU A 82 -4.47 7.90 3.23
N ILE A 83 -4.17 6.64 2.85
CA ILE A 83 -3.20 5.81 3.57
C ILE A 83 -1.82 6.48 3.59
N CYS A 84 -1.40 7.03 2.45
CA CYS A 84 -0.12 7.72 2.33
C CYS A 84 -0.04 9.00 3.19
N THR A 85 -1.16 9.69 3.44
CA THR A 85 -1.19 10.91 4.26
C THR A 85 -1.29 10.63 5.75
N HIS A 86 -2.05 9.62 6.17
CA HIS A 86 -2.25 9.29 7.59
C HIS A 86 -1.02 8.66 8.26
N LEU A 87 -0.11 8.12 7.45
CA LEU A 87 1.05 7.37 7.93
C LEU A 87 2.38 8.15 7.84
N LYS A 88 2.32 9.48 7.67
CA LYS A 88 3.48 10.40 7.70
C LYS A 88 4.09 10.58 9.10
#